data_AF-A0A7V3CUD6-F1
#
_entry.id   AF-A0A7V3CUD6-F1
#
_cell.length_a   1.000
_cell.length_b   1.000
_cell.length_c   1.000
_cell.angle_alpha   90.00
_cell.angle_beta   90.00
_cell.angle_gamma   90.00
#
_symmetry.space_group_name_H-M   'P 1'
#
loop_
_entity.id
_entity.type
_entity.pdbx_description
1 polymer ?
#
loop_
_entity_poly.entity_id
_entity_poly.type
_entity_poly.pdbx_seq_one_letter_code
_entity_poly.pdbx_strand_id
1 'polypeptide(L)' 'DPIKMYLEDIFTVQANIVGCPAISVPNGIHSNGLPIGFQIMGRDFDEGNLLNLAKQI' A
#
# COMPACT_ATOMS: atom_id res chain seq x y z
N ASP A 1 16.73 -3.77 -16.67
CA ASP A 1 17.58 -3.33 -15.55
C ASP A 1 16.96 -3.89 -14.27
N PRO A 2 17.60 -4.88 -13.61
CA PRO A 2 17.04 -5.58 -12.45
C PRO A 2 16.80 -4.67 -11.24
N ILE A 3 17.58 -3.58 -11.08
CA ILE A 3 17.37 -2.64 -9.98
C ILE A 3 16.06 -1.87 -10.16
N LYS A 4 15.71 -1.53 -11.40
CA LYS A 4 14.47 -0.82 -11.71
C LYS A 4 13.24 -1.66 -11.38
N MET A 5 13.29 -2.96 -11.65
CA MET A 5 12.21 -3.90 -11.31
C MET A 5 12.00 -4.01 -9.80
N TYR A 6 13.07 -3.98 -9.01
CA TYR A 6 12.98 -3.98 -7.54
C TYR A 6 12.34 -2.72 -6.97
N LEU A 7 12.55 -1.56 -7.60
CA LEU A 7 11.93 -0.31 -7.15
C LEU A 7 10.41 -0.29 -7.34
N GLU A 8 9.88 -1.15 -8.20
CA GLU A 8 8.44 -1.23 -8.47
C GLU A 8 7.67 -1.89 -7.31
N ASP A 9 8.31 -2.80 -6.56
CA ASP A 9 7.66 -3.60 -5.51
C ASP A 9 8.29 -3.47 -4.12
N ILE A 10 9.30 -2.61 -3.95
CA ILE A 10 10.02 -2.40 -2.68
C ILE A 10 9.08 -2.13 -1.48
N PHE A 11 7.97 -1.43 -1.70
CA PHE A 11 6.98 -1.12 -0.66
C PHE A 11 5.84 -2.13 -0.54
N THR A 12 5.62 -2.98 -1.54
CA THR A 12 4.50 -3.94 -1.56
C THR A 12 4.92 -5.32 -1.08
N VAL A 13 6.18 -5.72 -1.30
CA VAL A 13 6.69 -7.05 -0.95
C VAL A 13 6.65 -7.32 0.56
N GLN A 14 6.81 -6.28 1.37
CA GLN A 14 6.90 -6.39 2.83
C GLN A 14 5.64 -7.03 3.42
N ALA A 15 4.45 -6.63 2.96
CA ALA A 15 3.17 -7.15 3.45
C ALA A 15 3.07 -8.68 3.29
N ASN A 16 3.50 -9.20 2.14
CA ASN A 16 3.48 -10.64 1.87
C ASN A 16 4.51 -11.40 2.72
N ILE A 17 5.70 -10.82 2.92
CA ILE A 17 6.78 -11.45 3.70
C ILE A 17 6.39 -11.57 5.19
N VAL A 18 5.77 -10.52 5.75
CA VAL A 18 5.38 -10.52 7.16
C VAL A 18 4.05 -11.21 7.42
N GLY A 19 3.24 -11.43 6.37
CA GLY A 19 1.94 -12.10 6.47
C GLY A 19 0.83 -11.23 7.04
N CYS A 20 1.04 -9.91 7.15
CA CYS A 20 0.06 -8.98 7.69
C CYS A 20 -0.89 -8.47 6.58
N PRO A 21 -2.16 -8.17 6.91
CA PRO A 21 -3.09 -7.58 5.95
C PRO A 21 -2.63 -6.17 5.55
N ALA A 22 -2.80 -5.83 4.27
CA ALA A 22 -2.44 -4.51 3.74
C ALA A 22 -3.47 -4.01 2.72
N ILE A 23 -3.63 -2.69 2.62
CA ILE A 23 -4.51 -2.02 1.65
C ILE A 23 -3.80 -0.82 1.01
N SER A 24 -4.04 -0.61 -0.28
CA SER A 24 -3.57 0.56 -1.02
C SER A 24 -4.73 1.54 -1.25
N VAL A 25 -4.55 2.80 -0.87
CA VAL A 25 -5.57 3.85 -0.95
C VAL A 25 -5.04 5.03 -1.79
N PRO A 26 -5.76 5.48 -2.82
CA PRO A 26 -5.38 6.68 -3.58
C PRO A 26 -5.37 7.93 -2.69
N ASN A 27 -4.35 8.78 -2.82
CA ASN A 27 -4.22 10.03 -2.08
C ASN A 27 -3.74 11.16 -3.00
N GLY A 28 -4.58 11.50 -3.98
CA GLY A 28 -4.37 12.65 -4.86
C GLY A 28 -3.46 12.39 -6.06
N ILE A 29 -3.12 13.48 -6.75
CA ILE A 29 -2.38 13.49 -8.00
C ILE A 29 -1.13 14.33 -7.83
N HIS A 30 0.02 13.80 -8.23
CA HIS A 30 1.28 14.53 -8.23
C HIS A 30 1.28 15.65 -9.28
N SER A 31 2.18 16.63 -9.15
CA SER A 31 2.30 17.76 -10.10
C SER A 31 2.63 17.33 -11.55
N ASN A 32 3.11 16.11 -11.74
CA ASN A 32 3.35 15.51 -13.06
C ASN A 32 2.14 14.75 -13.63
N GLY A 33 0.98 14.79 -12.96
CA GLY A 33 -0.26 14.16 -13.42
C GLY A 33 -0.41 12.67 -13.06
N LEU A 34 0.55 12.08 -12.35
CA LEU A 34 0.45 10.67 -11.92
C LEU A 34 -0.27 10.54 -10.57
N PRO A 35 -1.11 9.50 -10.38
CA PRO A 35 -1.75 9.25 -9.09
C PRO A 35 -0.73 8.86 -8.02
N ILE A 36 -0.95 9.37 -6.81
CA ILE A 36 -0.24 8.95 -5.60
C ILE A 36 -1.19 8.11 -4.76
N GLY A 37 -0.66 7.10 -4.07
CA GLY A 37 -1.40 6.35 -3.07
C GLY A 37 -0.54 6.05 -1.85
N PHE A 38 -1.18 5.60 -0.77
CA PHE A 38 -0.54 5.10 0.43
C PHE A 38 -0.85 3.62 0.62
N GLN A 39 0.13 2.89 1.14
CA GLN A 39 -0.07 1.53 1.63
C GLN A 39 -0.17 1.55 3.14
N ILE A 40 -1.22 0.93 3.67
CA ILE A 40 -1.46 0.78 5.10
C ILE A 40 -1.41 -0.70 5.43
N MET A 41 -0.62 -1.08 6.42
CA MET A 41 -0.53 -2.45 6.93
C MET A 41 -1.21 -2.53 8.30
N GLY A 42 -2.10 -3.50 8.46
CA GLY A 42 -2.81 -3.79 9.71
C GLY A 42 -2.10 -4.85 10.54
N ARG A 43 -2.63 -5.12 11.74
CA ARG A 43 -2.23 -6.29 12.54
C ARG A 43 -2.85 -7.56 11.96
N ASP A 44 -2.33 -8.72 12.35
CA ASP A 44 -2.88 -10.01 11.98
C ASP A 44 -4.39 -10.08 12.28
N PHE A 45 -5.18 -10.50 11.29
CA PHE A 45 -6.63 -10.65 11.36
C PHE A 45 -7.42 -9.34 11.63
N ASP A 46 -6.84 -8.17 11.33
CA ASP A 46 -7.46 -6.86 11.54
C ASP A 46 -8.04 -6.21 10.26
N GLU A 47 -8.45 -7.03 9.29
CA GLU A 47 -8.93 -6.57 7.97
C GLU A 47 -10.16 -5.67 8.07
N GLY A 48 -11.04 -5.92 9.06
CA GLY A 48 -12.24 -5.13 9.27
C GLY A 48 -11.93 -3.67 9.62
N ASN A 49 -10.98 -3.44 10.53
CA ASN A 49 -10.54 -2.08 10.87
C ASN A 49 -9.76 -1.45 9.72
N LEU A 50 -8.94 -2.24 9.01
CA LEU A 50 -8.17 -1.77 7.86
C LEU A 50 -9.10 -1.26 6.73
N LEU A 51 -10.17 -1.99 6.44
CA LEU A 51 -11.20 -1.58 5.48
C LEU A 51 -12.00 -0.36 5.96
N ASN A 52 -12.36 -0.32 7.24
CA ASN A 52 -13.06 0.82 7.82
C ASN A 52 -12.22 2.10 7.75
N LEU A 53 -10.92 2.00 8.04
CA LEU A 53 -9.97 3.10 7.87
C LEU A 53 -9.91 3.55 6.42
N ALA A 54 -9.67 2.62 5.48
CA ALA A 54 -9.57 2.92 4.04
C ALA A 54 -10.82 3.59 3.46
N LYS A 55 -11.99 3.41 4.08
CA LYS A 55 -13.24 4.07 3.69
C LYS A 55 -13.35 5.52 4.19
N GLN A 56 -12.62 5.88 5.25
CA GLN A 56 -12.70 7.20 5.90
C GLN A 56 -11.68 8.20 5.35
N ILE A 57 -10.60 7.70 4.75
CA ILE A 57 -9.57 8.45 4.02
C ILE A 57 -9.99 8.61 2.57
#